data_AF-S3K2M0-F1
#
_entry.id   AF-S3K2M0-F1
#
_cell.length_a   1.000
_cell.length_b   1.000
_cell.length_c   1.000
_cell.angle_alpha   90.00
_cell.angle_beta   90.00
_cell.angle_gamma   90.00
#
_symmetry.space_group_name_H-M   'P 1'
#
loop_
_entity.id
_entity.type
_entity.pdbx_description
1 polymer ?
#
loop_
_entity_poly.entity_id
_entity_poly.type
_entity_poly.pdbx_seq_one_letter_code
_entity_poly.pdbx_strand_id
1 'polypeptide(L)'
;MKKSAKISAVLLSALLVFQASAKEFRSEENALVQKIFDFRLSLRTSDTEDECIEKIIAYRTSISDEIKAFSEEARLTCTNMLATAHYNCEYAKDMKSPNMEKILRPQYEKITQFTRANEGTDLNPWFILTSADVLNSMMQFLPQAESVKIGLQEKKDYADIIAKNPDMSFAYTLSGWWYYYAPAVGGGSKKLSKDFFIAALTHAKSGYDKFYGNINLAQFYFEEKNTAECDRLMDEAEKILSGTRYVKFLRRINALGYSLFDYNMNSRRDKINRKLANQ
;
A
#
# COMPACT_ATOMS: atom_id res chain seq x y z
N MET A 1 -55.83 12.76 -38.10
CA MET A 1 -54.44 12.49 -37.65
C MET A 1 -54.38 12.59 -36.13
N LYS A 2 -54.37 11.46 -35.41
CA LYS A 2 -53.90 11.38 -34.02
C LYS A 2 -53.14 10.06 -33.86
N LYS A 3 -51.84 10.17 -33.59
CA LYS A 3 -50.86 9.07 -33.55
C LYS A 3 -51.12 8.17 -32.33
N SER A 4 -51.17 6.87 -32.59
CA SER A 4 -51.05 5.80 -31.59
C SER A 4 -49.65 5.82 -30.99
N ALA A 5 -49.55 5.95 -29.66
CA ALA A 5 -48.31 5.75 -28.92
C ALA A 5 -48.27 4.29 -28.43
N LYS A 6 -47.48 3.46 -29.10
CA LYS A 6 -47.09 2.14 -28.59
C LYS A 6 -46.05 2.36 -27.50
N ILE A 7 -46.41 2.04 -26.26
CA ILE A 7 -45.47 1.96 -25.15
C ILE A 7 -44.74 0.62 -25.29
N SER A 8 -43.52 0.65 -25.81
CA SER A 8 -42.61 -0.50 -25.77
C SER A 8 -42.04 -0.58 -24.35
N ALA A 9 -42.48 -1.56 -23.57
CA ALA A 9 -41.83 -1.91 -22.32
C ALA A 9 -40.45 -2.52 -22.63
N VAL A 10 -39.39 -1.75 -22.37
CA VAL A 10 -38.02 -2.27 -22.39
C VAL A 10 -37.81 -3.01 -21.07
N LEU A 11 -37.79 -4.33 -21.12
CA LEU A 11 -37.29 -5.17 -20.03
C LEU A 11 -35.80 -4.86 -19.82
N LEU A 12 -35.49 -4.11 -18.76
CA LEU A 12 -34.13 -4.02 -18.24
C LEU A 12 -33.80 -5.36 -17.58
N SER A 13 -33.24 -6.29 -18.36
CA SER A 13 -32.60 -7.47 -17.81
C SER A 13 -31.35 -7.04 -17.05
N ALA A 14 -31.46 -6.89 -15.74
CA ALA A 14 -30.31 -6.77 -14.86
C ALA A 14 -29.52 -8.07 -14.94
N LEU A 15 -28.48 -8.09 -15.78
CA LEU A 15 -27.44 -9.11 -15.75
C LEU A 15 -26.74 -9.01 -14.39
N LEU A 16 -27.23 -9.78 -13.42
CA LEU A 16 -26.48 -10.15 -12.23
C LEU A 16 -25.33 -11.03 -12.71
N VAL A 17 -24.22 -10.40 -13.10
CA VAL A 17 -22.95 -11.10 -13.30
C VAL A 17 -22.53 -11.60 -11.92
N PHE A 18 -22.75 -12.88 -11.65
CA PHE A 18 -22.17 -13.55 -10.50
C PHE A 18 -20.65 -13.52 -10.68
N GLN A 19 -19.99 -12.51 -10.13
CA GLN A 19 -18.54 -12.49 -10.03
C GLN A 19 -18.15 -13.57 -9.03
N ALA A 20 -17.27 -14.49 -9.47
CA ALA A 20 -16.70 -15.48 -8.57
C ALA A 20 -16.00 -14.74 -7.41
N SER A 21 -16.26 -15.20 -6.18
CA SER A 21 -15.55 -14.71 -4.99
C SER A 21 -14.05 -14.92 -5.17
N ALA A 22 -13.23 -14.01 -4.67
CA ALA A 22 -11.79 -14.16 -4.78
C ALA A 22 -11.28 -15.37 -4.00
N LYS A 23 -10.14 -15.91 -4.44
CA LYS A 23 -9.41 -16.95 -3.73
C LYS A 23 -9.04 -16.50 -2.31
N GLU A 24 -9.37 -17.34 -1.34
CA GLU A 24 -9.04 -17.15 0.08
C GLU A 24 -7.88 -18.05 0.52
N PHE A 25 -7.08 -17.58 1.46
CA PHE A 25 -6.10 -18.41 2.15
C PHE A 25 -6.75 -19.23 3.27
N ARG A 26 -6.03 -20.24 3.76
CA ARG A 26 -6.47 -20.95 4.97
C ARG A 26 -6.45 -20.03 6.18
N SER A 27 -7.20 -20.39 7.22
CA SER A 27 -7.36 -19.60 8.44
C SER A 27 -6.03 -19.21 9.09
N GLU A 28 -5.09 -20.15 9.18
CA GLU A 28 -3.77 -19.99 9.77
C GLU A 28 -2.87 -19.07 8.93
N GLU A 29 -2.96 -19.16 7.60
CA GLU A 29 -2.25 -18.30 6.66
C GLU A 29 -2.77 -16.86 6.76
N ASN A 30 -4.09 -16.68 6.76
CA ASN A 30 -4.73 -15.39 6.96
C ASN A 30 -4.39 -14.79 8.34
N ALA A 31 -4.38 -15.60 9.40
CA ALA A 31 -4.01 -15.15 10.74
C ALA A 31 -2.58 -14.61 10.79
N LEU A 32 -1.61 -15.29 10.15
CA LEU A 32 -0.24 -14.80 10.10
C LEU A 32 -0.10 -13.52 9.24
N VAL A 33 -0.81 -13.42 8.11
CA VAL A 33 -0.86 -12.18 7.31
C VAL A 33 -1.29 -11.00 8.19
N GLN A 34 -2.35 -11.16 9.00
CA GLN A 34 -2.79 -10.11 9.92
C GLN A 34 -1.76 -9.80 11.01
N LYS A 35 -1.15 -10.83 11.63
CA LYS A 35 -0.06 -10.63 12.60
C LYS A 35 1.12 -9.86 12.01
N ILE A 36 1.47 -10.08 10.74
CA ILE A 36 2.55 -9.34 10.07
C ILE A 36 2.15 -7.88 9.85
N PHE A 37 0.89 -7.57 9.53
CA PHE A 37 0.43 -6.17 9.48
C PHE A 37 0.54 -5.48 10.85
N ASP A 38 0.10 -6.14 11.92
CA ASP A 38 0.24 -5.59 13.28
C ASP A 38 1.71 -5.39 13.66
N PHE A 39 2.56 -6.37 13.34
CA PHE A 39 4.00 -6.24 13.51
C PHE A 39 4.56 -5.04 12.73
N ARG A 40 4.20 -4.87 11.44
CA ARG A 40 4.60 -3.71 10.62
C ARG A 40 4.15 -2.39 11.23
N LEU A 41 2.98 -2.34 11.85
CA LEU A 41 2.51 -1.15 12.56
C LEU A 41 3.41 -0.87 13.79
N SER A 42 3.73 -1.89 14.59
CA SER A 42 4.59 -1.73 15.77
C SER A 42 6.00 -1.23 15.45
N LEU A 43 6.52 -1.46 14.24
CA LEU A 43 7.82 -0.91 13.81
C LEU A 43 7.86 0.62 13.83
N ARG A 44 6.70 1.29 13.79
CA ARG A 44 6.60 2.75 13.90
C ARG A 44 6.87 3.28 15.32
N THR A 45 7.08 2.39 16.29
CA THR A 45 7.50 2.73 17.66
C THR A 45 8.98 2.44 17.91
N SER A 46 9.74 1.91 16.94
CA SER A 46 11.20 1.80 17.08
C SER A 46 11.82 3.19 17.15
N ASP A 47 12.82 3.36 18.01
CA ASP A 47 13.50 4.64 18.22
C ASP A 47 14.38 4.99 17.02
N THR A 48 15.03 3.97 16.43
CA THR A 48 15.93 4.12 15.28
C THR A 48 15.56 3.17 14.14
N GLU A 49 16.06 3.48 12.95
CA GLU A 49 15.95 2.62 11.78
C GLU A 49 16.72 1.31 11.94
N ASP A 50 17.86 1.33 12.65
CA ASP A 50 18.64 0.12 12.95
C ASP A 50 17.84 -0.83 13.86
N GLU A 51 17.22 -0.29 14.91
CA GLU A 51 16.35 -1.09 15.78
C GLU A 51 15.14 -1.65 15.01
N CYS A 52 14.56 -0.87 14.08
CA CYS A 52 13.52 -1.38 13.19
C CYS A 52 14.03 -2.59 12.37
N ILE A 53 15.21 -2.49 11.77
CA ILE A 53 15.81 -3.54 10.95
C ILE A 53 16.06 -4.80 11.79
N GLU A 54 16.65 -4.65 12.98
CA GLU A 54 16.91 -5.76 13.91
C GLU A 54 15.61 -6.49 14.31
N LYS A 55 14.56 -5.74 14.64
CA LYS A 55 13.24 -6.30 14.96
C LYS A 55 12.66 -7.10 13.79
N ILE A 56 12.84 -6.65 12.54
CA ILE A 56 12.39 -7.39 11.35
C ILE A 56 13.17 -8.69 11.18
N ILE A 57 14.49 -8.65 11.36
CA ILE A 57 15.34 -9.85 11.27
C ILE A 57 14.94 -10.87 12.34
N ALA A 58 14.77 -10.42 13.59
CA ALA A 58 14.32 -11.28 14.69
C ALA A 58 12.94 -11.89 14.41
N TYR A 59 11.99 -11.09 13.93
CA TYR A 59 10.64 -11.54 13.64
C TYR A 59 10.62 -12.59 12.51
N ARG A 60 11.38 -12.37 11.42
CA ARG A 60 11.55 -13.36 10.34
C ARG A 60 12.04 -14.71 10.86
N THR A 61 13.02 -14.71 11.76
CA THR A 61 13.51 -15.94 12.39
C THR A 61 12.42 -16.61 13.21
N SER A 62 11.68 -15.83 14.00
CA SER A 62 10.62 -16.35 14.90
C SER A 62 9.47 -17.05 14.18
N ILE A 63 9.11 -16.61 12.97
CA ILE A 63 8.02 -17.21 12.18
C ILE A 63 8.51 -18.23 11.15
N SER A 64 9.83 -18.48 11.07
CA SER A 64 10.44 -19.21 9.95
C SER A 64 9.93 -20.65 9.80
N ASP A 65 9.62 -21.32 10.91
CA ASP A 65 9.06 -22.68 10.88
C ASP A 65 7.55 -22.67 10.59
N GLU A 66 6.81 -21.66 11.09
CA GLU A 66 5.37 -21.48 10.80
C GLU A 66 5.15 -21.30 9.28
N ILE A 67 5.92 -20.42 8.63
CA ILE A 67 5.75 -20.15 7.19
C ILE A 67 6.19 -21.30 6.28
N LYS A 68 7.00 -22.25 6.76
CA LYS A 68 7.40 -23.43 5.95
C LYS A 68 6.23 -24.39 5.72
N ALA A 69 5.27 -24.43 6.62
CA ALA A 69 4.07 -25.26 6.51
C ALA A 69 2.99 -24.65 5.58
N PHE A 70 3.17 -23.40 5.15
CA PHE A 70 2.21 -22.70 4.31
C PHE A 70 2.39 -23.02 2.83
N SER A 71 1.34 -22.76 2.06
CA SER A 71 1.42 -22.76 0.60
C SER A 71 2.51 -21.79 0.12
N GLU A 72 3.09 -22.06 -1.06
CA GLU A 72 4.11 -21.18 -1.62
C GLU A 72 3.61 -19.74 -1.77
N GLU A 73 2.36 -19.57 -2.22
CA GLU A 73 1.71 -18.26 -2.39
C GLU A 73 1.57 -17.50 -1.06
N ALA A 74 1.11 -18.16 0.01
CA ALA A 74 1.00 -17.54 1.33
C ALA A 74 2.37 -17.23 1.94
N ARG A 75 3.36 -18.11 1.73
CA ARG A 75 4.75 -17.86 2.14
C ARG A 75 5.33 -16.65 1.42
N LEU A 76 5.13 -16.54 0.10
CA LEU A 76 5.55 -15.37 -0.68
C LEU A 76 4.88 -14.10 -0.15
N THR A 77 3.57 -14.11 0.07
CA THR A 77 2.82 -13.00 0.68
C THR A 77 3.47 -12.51 1.97
N CYS A 78 3.71 -13.42 2.93
CA CYS A 78 4.34 -13.08 4.21
C CYS A 78 5.75 -12.50 4.02
N THR A 79 6.56 -13.11 3.16
CA THR A 79 7.94 -12.66 2.93
C THR A 79 8.04 -11.38 2.10
N ASN A 80 7.04 -11.07 1.26
CA ASN A 80 6.91 -9.79 0.56
C ASN A 80 6.69 -8.67 1.56
N MET A 81 5.71 -8.83 2.47
CA MET A 81 5.40 -7.85 3.51
C MET A 81 6.63 -7.52 4.37
N LEU A 82 7.39 -8.54 4.77
CA LEU A 82 8.61 -8.36 5.58
C LEU A 82 9.78 -7.79 4.76
N ALA A 83 9.86 -8.06 3.46
CA ALA A 83 10.85 -7.45 2.58
C ALA A 83 10.60 -5.97 2.39
N THR A 84 9.36 -5.57 2.10
CA THR A 84 8.98 -4.17 1.97
C THR A 84 9.13 -3.42 3.30
N ALA A 85 8.82 -4.05 4.44
CA ALA A 85 9.08 -3.45 5.75
C ALA A 85 10.58 -3.17 5.99
N HIS A 86 11.44 -4.13 5.64
CA HIS A 86 12.90 -3.98 5.78
C HIS A 86 13.42 -2.89 4.84
N TYR A 87 13.01 -2.95 3.57
CA TYR A 87 13.31 -1.92 2.58
C TYR A 87 12.91 -0.52 3.08
N ASN A 88 11.71 -0.36 3.66
CA ASN A 88 11.25 0.93 4.16
C ASN A 88 12.09 1.48 5.31
N CYS A 89 12.60 0.62 6.20
CA CYS A 89 13.49 1.07 7.28
C CYS A 89 14.91 1.39 6.77
N GLU A 90 15.43 0.64 5.80
CA GLU A 90 16.67 0.98 5.10
C GLU A 90 16.55 2.30 4.32
N TYR A 91 15.46 2.48 3.56
CA TYR A 91 15.17 3.71 2.84
C TYR A 91 14.97 4.90 3.80
N ALA A 92 14.38 4.68 4.98
CA ALA A 92 14.26 5.70 6.01
C ALA A 92 15.64 6.14 6.52
N LYS A 93 16.56 5.18 6.73
CA LYS A 93 17.92 5.40 7.24
C LYS A 93 18.78 6.15 6.23
N ASP A 94 18.82 5.63 5.00
CA ASP A 94 19.54 6.22 3.89
C ASP A 94 18.84 5.84 2.57
N MET A 95 18.25 6.85 1.92
CA MET A 95 17.55 6.67 0.64
C MET A 95 18.48 6.28 -0.52
N LYS A 96 19.79 6.26 -0.32
CA LYS A 96 20.81 5.82 -1.28
C LYS A 96 21.48 4.50 -0.84
N SER A 97 20.98 3.86 0.23
CA SER A 97 21.53 2.62 0.76
C SER A 97 21.62 1.55 -0.34
N PRO A 98 22.81 0.96 -0.59
CA PRO A 98 22.96 -0.12 -1.55
C PRO A 98 22.32 -1.43 -1.09
N ASN A 99 21.84 -1.50 0.17
CA ASN A 99 21.16 -2.68 0.70
C ASN A 99 19.71 -2.78 0.23
N MET A 100 19.09 -1.65 -0.16
CA MET A 100 17.69 -1.62 -0.59
C MET A 100 17.41 -2.59 -1.74
N GLU A 101 18.24 -2.54 -2.78
CA GLU A 101 18.11 -3.43 -3.93
C GLU A 101 18.41 -4.88 -3.55
N LYS A 102 19.40 -5.12 -2.69
CA LYS A 102 19.75 -6.48 -2.20
C LYS A 102 18.61 -7.14 -1.43
N ILE A 103 17.79 -6.34 -0.74
CA ILE A 103 16.62 -6.82 0.01
C ILE A 103 15.48 -7.19 -0.95
N LEU A 104 15.23 -6.35 -1.96
CA LEU A 104 14.06 -6.46 -2.82
C LEU A 104 14.29 -7.39 -4.03
N ARG A 105 15.46 -7.35 -4.67
CA ARG A 105 15.74 -8.11 -5.90
C ARG A 105 15.49 -9.63 -5.77
N PRO A 106 15.92 -10.30 -4.69
CA PRO A 106 15.60 -11.73 -4.52
C PRO A 106 14.10 -12.02 -4.41
N GLN A 107 13.32 -11.09 -3.86
CA GLN A 107 11.86 -11.26 -3.76
C GLN A 107 11.17 -10.92 -5.08
N TYR A 108 11.63 -9.89 -5.78
CA TYR A 108 11.21 -9.56 -7.14
C TYR A 108 11.33 -10.76 -8.09
N GLU A 109 12.46 -11.46 -8.05
CA GLU A 109 12.72 -12.64 -8.87
C GLU A 109 11.76 -13.78 -8.54
N LYS A 110 11.51 -14.04 -7.25
CA LYS A 110 10.54 -15.07 -6.82
C LYS A 110 9.10 -14.73 -7.22
N ILE A 111 8.68 -13.48 -7.04
CA ILE A 111 7.36 -13.00 -7.48
C ILE A 111 7.24 -13.22 -8.99
N THR A 112 8.22 -12.78 -9.76
CA THR A 112 8.23 -12.92 -11.22
C THR A 112 8.15 -14.37 -11.66
N GLN A 113 8.93 -15.25 -11.02
CA GLN A 113 8.92 -16.69 -11.31
C GLN A 113 7.57 -17.32 -10.97
N PHE A 114 7.04 -17.03 -9.77
CA PHE A 114 5.78 -17.58 -9.30
C PHE A 114 4.60 -17.13 -10.17
N THR A 115 4.51 -15.84 -10.49
CA THR A 115 3.45 -15.29 -11.35
C THR A 115 3.50 -15.90 -12.76
N ARG A 116 4.69 -16.10 -13.34
CA ARG A 116 4.83 -16.78 -14.64
C ARG A 116 4.40 -18.25 -14.59
N ALA A 117 4.78 -18.97 -13.54
CA ALA A 117 4.43 -20.37 -13.37
C ALA A 117 2.91 -20.59 -13.13
N ASN A 118 2.21 -19.55 -12.69
CA ASN A 118 0.78 -19.58 -12.36
C ASN A 118 -0.05 -18.66 -13.28
N GLU A 119 0.45 -18.37 -14.48
CA GLU A 119 -0.27 -17.54 -15.46
C GLU A 119 -1.62 -18.17 -15.81
N GLY A 120 -2.68 -17.36 -15.85
CA GLY A 120 -4.04 -17.82 -16.12
C GLY A 120 -4.75 -18.49 -14.94
N THR A 121 -4.12 -18.59 -13.77
CA THR A 121 -4.76 -19.05 -12.54
C THR A 121 -5.29 -17.87 -11.71
N ASP A 122 -6.27 -18.13 -10.83
CA ASP A 122 -6.72 -17.13 -9.86
C ASP A 122 -5.72 -17.09 -8.69
N LEU A 123 -5.06 -15.95 -8.54
CA LEU A 123 -4.11 -15.68 -7.47
C LEU A 123 -4.82 -14.97 -6.31
N ASN A 124 -4.36 -15.24 -5.10
CA ASN A 124 -4.89 -14.65 -3.89
C ASN A 124 -4.67 -13.12 -3.90
N PRO A 125 -5.68 -12.31 -3.53
CA PRO A 125 -5.55 -10.86 -3.47
C PRO A 125 -4.38 -10.37 -2.61
N TRP A 126 -4.10 -11.01 -1.46
CA TRP A 126 -2.96 -10.62 -0.62
C TRP A 126 -1.63 -10.84 -1.33
N PHE A 127 -1.48 -11.93 -2.08
CA PHE A 127 -0.27 -12.16 -2.85
C PHE A 127 -0.07 -11.03 -3.88
N ILE A 128 -1.12 -10.69 -4.63
CA ILE A 128 -1.05 -9.65 -5.66
C ILE A 128 -0.69 -8.30 -5.04
N LEU A 129 -1.41 -7.86 -4.00
CA LEU A 129 -1.19 -6.54 -3.38
C LEU A 129 0.18 -6.44 -2.69
N THR A 130 0.61 -7.48 -1.98
CA THR A 130 1.92 -7.47 -1.31
C THR A 130 3.08 -7.64 -2.28
N SER A 131 2.87 -8.31 -3.42
CA SER A 131 3.82 -8.32 -4.53
C SER A 131 3.97 -6.92 -5.10
N ALA A 132 2.87 -6.19 -5.32
CA ALA A 132 2.91 -4.83 -5.82
C ALA A 132 3.71 -3.87 -4.91
N ASP A 133 3.66 -4.04 -3.59
CA ASP A 133 4.52 -3.32 -2.62
C ASP A 133 6.03 -3.50 -2.95
N VAL A 134 6.44 -4.72 -3.29
CA VAL A 134 7.83 -5.06 -3.68
C VAL A 134 8.16 -4.54 -5.08
N LEU A 135 7.27 -4.77 -6.06
CA LEU A 135 7.46 -4.39 -7.45
C LEU A 135 7.57 -2.86 -7.60
N ASN A 136 6.69 -2.10 -6.96
CA ASN A 136 6.77 -0.63 -6.90
C ASN A 136 8.10 -0.15 -6.33
N SER A 137 8.52 -0.73 -5.21
CA SER A 137 9.79 -0.35 -4.56
C SER A 137 11.01 -0.69 -5.44
N MET A 138 10.90 -1.72 -6.28
CA MET A 138 11.93 -2.10 -7.25
C MET A 138 12.01 -1.20 -8.48
N MET A 139 10.93 -0.50 -8.86
CA MET A 139 10.90 0.31 -10.09
C MET A 139 12.02 1.34 -10.19
N GLN A 140 12.57 1.82 -9.07
CA GLN A 140 13.70 2.76 -9.06
C GLN A 140 15.04 2.12 -9.51
N PHE A 141 15.12 0.79 -9.48
CA PHE A 141 16.29 0.00 -9.89
C PHE A 141 16.08 -0.70 -11.24
N LEU A 142 14.94 -0.49 -11.89
CA LEU A 142 14.57 -1.11 -13.15
C LEU A 142 14.64 -0.11 -14.31
N PRO A 143 14.82 -0.59 -15.55
CA PRO A 143 14.66 0.24 -16.73
C PRO A 143 13.28 0.89 -16.78
N GLN A 144 13.21 2.15 -17.23
CA GLN A 144 11.95 2.92 -17.24
C GLN A 144 10.78 2.21 -17.93
N ALA A 145 11.05 1.51 -19.05
CA ALA A 145 10.02 0.78 -19.78
C ALA A 145 9.41 -0.37 -18.95
N GLU A 146 10.22 -1.04 -18.13
CA GLU A 146 9.77 -2.10 -17.23
C GLU A 146 8.94 -1.52 -16.10
N SER A 147 9.39 -0.40 -15.50
CA SER A 147 8.65 0.31 -14.45
C SER A 147 7.27 0.78 -14.92
N VAL A 148 7.17 1.31 -16.15
CA VAL A 148 5.87 1.70 -16.74
C VAL A 148 4.95 0.49 -16.93
N LYS A 149 5.48 -0.63 -17.42
CA LYS A 149 4.70 -1.86 -17.59
C LYS A 149 4.14 -2.35 -16.26
N ILE A 150 4.98 -2.41 -15.22
CA ILE A 150 4.57 -2.84 -13.87
C ILE A 150 3.47 -1.90 -13.35
N GLY A 151 3.68 -0.58 -13.39
CA GLY A 151 2.70 0.36 -12.86
C GLY A 151 1.35 0.30 -13.56
N LEU A 152 1.32 0.08 -14.88
CA LEU A 152 0.06 -0.09 -15.61
C LEU A 152 -0.65 -1.43 -15.30
N GLN A 153 0.11 -2.48 -15.02
CA GLN A 153 -0.45 -3.77 -14.63
C GLN A 153 -1.08 -3.69 -13.24
N GLU A 154 -0.36 -3.12 -12.27
CA GLU A 154 -0.86 -2.96 -10.90
C GLU A 154 -2.15 -2.15 -10.84
N LYS A 155 -2.28 -1.09 -11.65
CA LYS A 155 -3.55 -0.34 -11.76
C LYS A 155 -4.73 -1.25 -12.07
N LYS A 156 -4.54 -2.20 -13.00
CA LYS A 156 -5.59 -3.15 -13.39
C LYS A 156 -5.83 -4.15 -12.27
N ASP A 157 -4.77 -4.69 -11.69
CA ASP A 157 -4.83 -5.67 -10.61
C ASP A 157 -5.58 -5.12 -9.39
N TYR A 158 -5.32 -3.86 -9.00
CA TYR A 158 -6.04 -3.21 -7.90
C TYR A 158 -7.53 -3.05 -8.20
N ALA A 159 -7.88 -2.64 -9.43
CA ALA A 159 -9.27 -2.48 -9.84
C ALA A 159 -10.02 -3.83 -9.84
N ASP A 160 -9.38 -4.89 -10.34
CA ASP A 160 -9.94 -6.24 -10.36
C ASP A 160 -10.13 -6.79 -8.95
N ILE A 161 -9.17 -6.55 -8.05
CA ILE A 161 -9.28 -6.95 -6.64
C ILE A 161 -10.41 -6.20 -5.95
N ILE A 162 -10.55 -4.89 -6.16
CA ILE A 162 -11.63 -4.10 -5.56
C ILE A 162 -12.99 -4.58 -6.05
N ALA A 163 -13.11 -4.93 -7.33
CA ALA A 163 -14.36 -5.46 -7.89
C ALA A 163 -14.75 -6.80 -7.22
N LYS A 164 -13.77 -7.70 -7.01
CA LYS A 164 -14.00 -9.01 -6.38
C LYS A 164 -14.07 -8.96 -4.85
N ASN A 165 -13.43 -7.97 -4.21
CA ASN A 165 -13.28 -7.81 -2.76
C ASN A 165 -13.46 -6.33 -2.36
N PRO A 166 -14.70 -5.82 -2.39
CA PRO A 166 -14.97 -4.39 -2.17
C PRO A 166 -14.66 -3.92 -0.75
N ASP A 167 -14.40 -4.83 0.19
CA ASP A 167 -14.04 -4.50 1.57
C ASP A 167 -12.52 -4.46 1.82
N MET A 168 -11.69 -4.69 0.80
CA MET A 168 -10.26 -4.82 0.97
C MET A 168 -9.56 -3.46 1.03
N SER A 169 -9.59 -2.81 2.20
CA SER A 169 -8.95 -1.51 2.50
C SER A 169 -7.55 -1.33 1.88
N PHE A 170 -6.72 -2.36 1.94
CA PHE A 170 -5.35 -2.30 1.43
C PHE A 170 -5.28 -2.07 -0.09
N ALA A 171 -6.23 -2.61 -0.87
CA ALA A 171 -6.31 -2.38 -2.31
C ALA A 171 -6.67 -0.91 -2.63
N TYR A 172 -7.57 -0.31 -1.85
CA TYR A 172 -7.89 1.11 -1.97
C TYR A 172 -6.70 1.99 -1.58
N THR A 173 -5.94 1.60 -0.55
CA THR A 173 -4.72 2.32 -0.14
C THR A 173 -3.70 2.35 -1.28
N LEU A 174 -3.39 1.19 -1.88
CA LEU A 174 -2.44 1.10 -3.00
C LEU A 174 -2.93 1.85 -4.24
N SER A 175 -4.24 1.79 -4.52
CA SER A 175 -4.86 2.59 -5.58
C SER A 175 -4.69 4.10 -5.34
N GLY A 176 -4.90 4.56 -4.11
CA GLY A 176 -4.74 5.97 -3.73
C GLY A 176 -3.32 6.47 -3.99
N TRP A 177 -2.31 5.68 -3.61
CA TRP A 177 -0.90 5.98 -3.89
C TRP A 177 -0.58 5.99 -5.39
N TRP A 178 -1.10 5.01 -6.13
CA TRP A 178 -0.90 4.93 -7.58
C TRP A 178 -1.45 6.17 -8.28
N TYR A 179 -2.72 6.55 -7.99
CA TYR A 179 -3.34 7.73 -8.60
C TYR A 179 -2.67 9.04 -8.19
N TYR A 180 -2.03 9.09 -7.02
CA TYR A 180 -1.29 10.27 -6.57
C TYR A 180 -0.03 10.49 -7.43
N TYR A 181 0.80 9.45 -7.59
CA TYR A 181 2.11 9.58 -8.22
C TYR A 181 2.13 9.34 -9.72
N ALA A 182 1.16 8.60 -10.27
CA ALA A 182 1.09 8.38 -11.70
C ALA A 182 0.94 9.73 -12.45
N PRO A 183 1.62 9.91 -13.58
CA PRO A 183 1.45 11.12 -14.39
C PRO A 183 0.03 11.16 -14.97
N ALA A 184 -0.50 12.36 -15.19
CA ALA A 184 -1.85 12.53 -15.74
C ALA A 184 -2.04 11.83 -17.10
N VAL A 185 -1.01 11.80 -17.96
CA VAL A 185 -1.03 11.07 -19.24
C VAL A 185 -1.17 9.55 -19.06
N GLY A 186 -0.66 9.00 -17.95
CA GLY A 186 -0.86 7.59 -17.57
C GLY A 186 -2.19 7.34 -16.86
N GLY A 187 -2.99 8.39 -16.63
CA GLY A 187 -4.26 8.32 -15.91
C GLY A 187 -4.15 8.57 -14.41
N GLY A 188 -3.07 9.19 -13.93
CA GLY A 188 -3.00 9.71 -12.56
C GLY A 188 -4.01 10.83 -12.30
N SER A 189 -4.47 10.97 -11.06
CA SER A 189 -5.49 11.93 -10.68
C SER A 189 -5.49 12.14 -9.16
N LYS A 190 -5.14 13.36 -8.73
CA LYS A 190 -5.22 13.74 -7.30
C LYS A 190 -6.64 13.58 -6.74
N LYS A 191 -7.67 13.91 -7.54
CA LYS A 191 -9.07 13.74 -7.11
C LYS A 191 -9.37 12.26 -6.83
N LEU A 192 -9.05 11.37 -7.76
CA LEU A 192 -9.28 9.93 -7.56
C LEU A 192 -8.45 9.39 -6.40
N SER A 193 -7.19 9.83 -6.27
CA SER A 193 -6.33 9.45 -5.15
C SER A 193 -7.00 9.72 -3.80
N LYS A 194 -7.59 10.91 -3.62
CA LYS A 194 -8.35 11.25 -2.41
C LYS A 194 -9.57 10.35 -2.23
N ASP A 195 -10.36 10.13 -3.28
CA ASP A 195 -11.54 9.26 -3.23
C ASP A 195 -11.15 7.83 -2.79
N PHE A 196 -10.02 7.32 -3.29
CA PHE A 196 -9.46 6.03 -2.88
C PHE A 196 -8.97 6.03 -1.43
N PHE A 197 -8.32 7.09 -0.94
CA PHE A 197 -7.92 7.14 0.47
C PHE A 197 -9.12 7.24 1.42
N ILE A 198 -10.19 7.93 1.03
CA ILE A 198 -11.46 7.94 1.78
C ILE A 198 -12.06 6.53 1.82
N ALA A 199 -12.10 5.83 0.68
CA ALA A 199 -12.59 4.46 0.63
C ALA A 199 -11.73 3.50 1.46
N ALA A 200 -10.40 3.63 1.42
CA ALA A 200 -9.49 2.85 2.24
C ALA A 200 -9.82 2.97 3.74
N LEU A 201 -9.98 4.20 4.24
CA LEU A 201 -10.35 4.43 5.63
C LEU A 201 -11.76 3.93 5.96
N THR A 202 -12.70 4.04 5.01
CA THR A 202 -14.09 3.56 5.17
C THR A 202 -14.14 2.04 5.34
N HIS A 203 -13.33 1.31 4.58
CA HIS A 203 -13.25 -0.16 4.64
C HIS A 203 -12.19 -0.67 5.63
N ALA A 204 -11.55 0.22 6.41
CA ALA A 204 -10.46 -0.14 7.32
C ALA A 204 -10.96 -0.99 8.51
N LYS A 205 -10.49 -2.24 8.59
CA LYS A 205 -10.88 -3.18 9.66
C LYS A 205 -9.82 -3.24 10.76
N SER A 206 -8.54 -3.32 10.38
CA SER A 206 -7.42 -3.48 11.30
C SER A 206 -6.90 -2.15 11.87
N GLY A 207 -6.10 -2.22 12.95
CA GLY A 207 -5.35 -1.07 13.45
C GLY A 207 -4.38 -0.52 12.40
N TYR A 208 -3.72 -1.41 11.66
CA TYR A 208 -2.83 -1.05 10.54
C TYR A 208 -3.57 -0.21 9.48
N ASP A 209 -4.72 -0.70 8.99
CA ASP A 209 -5.52 0.00 7.97
C ASP A 209 -5.95 1.38 8.45
N LYS A 210 -6.48 1.44 9.68
CA LYS A 210 -6.98 2.71 10.25
C LYS A 210 -5.84 3.70 10.45
N PHE A 211 -4.68 3.24 10.93
CA PHE A 211 -3.52 4.09 11.13
C PHE A 211 -3.08 4.72 9.80
N TYR A 212 -2.79 3.91 8.78
CA TYR A 212 -2.32 4.44 7.50
C TYR A 212 -3.40 5.14 6.70
N GLY A 213 -4.67 4.72 6.80
CA GLY A 213 -5.80 5.42 6.20
C GLY A 213 -5.95 6.84 6.75
N ASN A 214 -5.86 7.00 8.08
CA ASN A 214 -5.85 8.31 8.72
C ASN A 214 -4.65 9.15 8.27
N ILE A 215 -3.43 8.59 8.29
CA ILE A 215 -2.22 9.30 7.84
C ILE A 215 -2.34 9.77 6.39
N ASN A 216 -2.68 8.89 5.45
CA ASN A 216 -2.70 9.23 4.03
C ASN A 216 -3.74 10.33 3.75
N LEU A 217 -4.91 10.22 4.36
CA LEU A 217 -5.96 11.22 4.19
C LEU A 217 -5.62 12.54 4.90
N ALA A 218 -5.00 12.51 6.09
CA ALA A 218 -4.52 13.71 6.78
C ALA A 218 -3.53 14.50 5.93
N GLN A 219 -2.57 13.79 5.33
CA GLN A 219 -1.53 14.38 4.50
C GLN A 219 -2.10 14.93 3.19
N PHE A 220 -3.21 14.37 2.70
CA PHE A 220 -3.93 14.92 1.56
C PHE A 220 -4.63 16.23 1.93
N TYR A 221 -5.32 16.27 3.07
CA TYR A 221 -5.95 17.49 3.58
C TYR A 221 -4.95 18.59 3.91
N PHE A 222 -3.73 18.23 4.33
CA PHE A 222 -2.63 19.18 4.48
C PHE A 222 -2.30 19.89 3.15
N GLU A 223 -2.19 19.17 2.04
CA GLU A 223 -1.96 19.79 0.72
C GLU A 223 -3.12 20.69 0.27
N GLU A 224 -4.35 20.35 0.66
CA GLU A 224 -5.54 21.17 0.44
C GLU A 224 -5.67 22.35 1.41
N LYS A 225 -4.71 22.53 2.32
CA LYS A 225 -4.70 23.57 3.37
C LYS A 225 -5.88 23.44 4.35
N ASN A 226 -6.49 22.25 4.44
CA ASN A 226 -7.49 21.94 5.46
C ASN A 226 -6.79 21.40 6.71
N THR A 227 -6.18 22.30 7.48
CA THR A 227 -5.37 21.96 8.65
C THR A 227 -6.19 21.32 9.77
N ALA A 228 -7.45 21.75 9.95
CA ALA A 228 -8.33 21.19 10.97
C ALA A 228 -8.57 19.69 10.76
N GLU A 229 -8.87 19.29 9.53
CA GLU A 229 -9.11 17.88 9.22
C GLU A 229 -7.80 17.06 9.20
N CYS A 230 -6.70 17.67 8.75
CA CYS A 230 -5.37 17.09 8.88
C CYS A 230 -5.07 16.77 10.35
N ASP A 231 -5.17 17.74 11.26
CA ASP A 231 -4.86 17.55 12.68
C ASP A 231 -5.77 16.52 13.33
N ARG A 232 -7.08 16.56 13.04
CA ARG A 232 -8.04 15.58 13.56
C ARG A 232 -7.64 14.15 13.17
N LEU A 233 -7.31 13.90 11.91
CA LEU A 233 -6.91 12.58 11.42
C LEU A 233 -5.53 12.16 11.95
N MET A 234 -4.60 13.09 12.11
CA MET A 234 -3.30 12.81 12.74
C MET A 234 -3.48 12.40 14.21
N ASP A 235 -4.43 12.99 14.93
CA ASP A 235 -4.77 12.60 16.30
C ASP A 235 -5.44 11.22 16.36
N GLU A 236 -6.30 10.88 15.40
CA GLU A 236 -6.86 9.52 15.29
C GLU A 236 -5.76 8.47 15.03
N ALA A 237 -4.75 8.80 14.22
CA ALA A 237 -3.60 7.91 14.02
C ALA A 237 -2.78 7.73 15.31
N GLU A 238 -2.53 8.80 16.08
CA GLU A 238 -1.81 8.74 17.37
C GLU A 238 -2.59 7.90 18.41
N LYS A 239 -3.93 7.96 18.43
CA LYS A 239 -4.75 7.11 19.32
C LYS A 239 -4.59 5.62 19.03
N ILE A 240 -4.41 5.26 17.76
CA ILE A 240 -4.24 3.86 17.32
C ILE A 240 -2.85 3.34 17.73
N LEU A 241 -1.81 4.17 17.58
CA LEU A 241 -0.45 3.82 17.94
C LEU A 241 0.20 4.94 18.74
N SER A 242 -0.08 4.95 20.04
CA SER A 242 0.40 5.99 20.96
C SER A 242 1.92 6.01 21.04
N GLY A 243 2.51 7.20 21.03
CA GLY A 243 3.95 7.37 21.18
C GLY A 243 4.73 7.09 19.90
N THR A 244 4.06 6.90 18.76
CA THR A 244 4.74 6.74 17.48
C THR A 244 5.59 7.97 17.14
N ARG A 245 6.83 7.74 16.73
CA ARG A 245 7.67 8.81 16.19
C ARG A 245 7.17 9.30 14.83
N TYR A 246 6.33 8.52 14.16
CA TYR A 246 5.93 8.80 12.78
C TYR A 246 4.97 9.98 12.67
N VAL A 247 3.92 10.04 13.51
CA VAL A 247 3.00 11.20 13.55
C VAL A 247 3.77 12.47 13.94
N LYS A 248 4.67 12.39 14.94
CA LYS A 248 5.54 13.51 15.34
C LYS A 248 6.41 13.98 14.18
N PHE A 249 7.05 13.06 13.46
CA PHE A 249 7.83 13.36 12.27
C PHE A 249 6.98 14.06 11.19
N LEU A 250 5.78 13.55 10.91
CA LEU A 250 4.86 14.14 9.95
C LEU A 250 4.43 15.56 10.33
N ARG A 251 4.14 15.82 11.62
CA ARG A 251 3.87 17.18 12.11
C ARG A 251 5.08 18.12 11.89
N ARG A 252 6.31 17.64 12.05
CA ARG A 252 7.53 18.44 11.78
C ARG A 252 7.67 18.80 10.31
N ILE A 253 7.45 17.87 9.38
CA ILE A 253 7.52 18.19 7.94
C ILE A 253 6.36 19.08 7.50
N ASN A 254 5.15 18.90 8.07
CA ASN A 254 4.01 19.77 7.81
C ASN A 254 4.30 21.21 8.26
N ALA A 255 4.94 21.39 9.42
CA ALA A 255 5.38 22.71 9.90
C ALA A 255 6.43 23.37 8.99
N LEU A 256 7.19 22.57 8.24
CA LEU A 256 8.12 23.05 7.21
C LEU A 256 7.45 23.33 5.85
N GLY A 257 6.15 23.07 5.73
CA GLY A 257 5.36 23.27 4.51
C GLY A 257 5.40 22.09 3.53
N TYR A 258 5.71 20.88 3.98
CA TYR A 258 5.80 19.68 3.14
C TYR A 258 4.86 18.59 3.62
N SER A 259 4.19 17.91 2.70
CA SER A 259 3.39 16.72 2.99
C SER A 259 4.25 15.45 3.05
N LEU A 260 3.67 14.35 3.52
CA LEU A 260 4.24 13.00 3.33
C LEU A 260 4.48 12.69 1.85
N PHE A 261 3.59 13.12 0.97
CA PHE A 261 3.75 12.88 -0.46
C PHE A 261 4.98 13.60 -1.03
N ASP A 262 5.22 14.84 -0.58
CA ASP A 262 6.46 15.56 -0.90
C ASP A 262 7.69 14.82 -0.37
N TYR A 263 7.62 14.30 0.86
CA TYR A 263 8.73 13.62 1.51
C TYR A 263 9.12 12.32 0.81
N ASN A 264 8.13 11.59 0.30
CA ASN A 264 8.34 10.33 -0.42
C ASN A 264 8.88 10.54 -1.85
N MET A 265 8.93 11.77 -2.35
CA MET A 265 9.63 12.08 -3.60
C MET A 265 11.14 12.22 -3.36
N ASN A 266 11.95 11.30 -3.92
CA ASN A 266 13.42 11.34 -3.84
C ASN A 266 14.01 12.72 -4.19
N SER A 267 13.43 13.42 -5.17
CA SER A 267 13.88 14.75 -5.63
C SER A 267 13.67 15.88 -4.60
N ARG A 268 12.78 15.68 -3.62
CA ARG A 268 12.46 16.67 -2.57
C ARG A 268 13.03 16.28 -1.21
N ARG A 269 13.22 14.99 -0.96
CA ARG A 269 13.60 14.45 0.36
C ARG A 269 14.90 15.05 0.91
N ASP A 270 15.96 15.14 0.12
CA ASP A 270 17.23 15.77 0.54
C ASP A 270 17.05 17.21 1.04
N LYS A 271 16.19 17.98 0.36
CA LYS A 271 15.88 19.37 0.75
C LYS A 271 15.11 19.41 2.08
N ILE A 272 14.16 18.50 2.27
CA ILE A 272 13.35 18.41 3.49
C ILE A 272 14.24 17.98 4.67
N ASN A 273 15.11 16.98 4.49
CA ASN A 273 16.06 16.53 5.52
C ASN A 273 17.00 17.65 5.97
N ARG A 274 17.55 18.44 5.02
CA ARG A 274 18.38 19.61 5.39
C ARG A 274 17.61 20.63 6.24
N LYS A 275 16.32 20.85 5.95
CA LYS A 275 15.49 21.75 6.76
C LYS A 275 15.20 21.19 8.15
N LEU A 276 14.96 19.90 8.27
CA LEU A 276 14.75 19.22 9.55
C LEU A 276 15.99 19.24 10.44
N ALA A 277 17.18 19.16 9.86
CA ALA A 277 18.46 19.22 10.59
C ALA A 277 18.81 20.63 11.11
N ASN A 278 18.18 21.67 10.57
CA ASN A 278 18.38 23.07 10.96
C ASN A 278 17.35 23.57 11.99
N GLN A 279 16.51 22.67 12.52
CA GLN A 279 15.58 22.91 13.62
C GLN A 279 16.16 22.39 14.93
#